data_AF-A0A973XTI0-F1
#
_entry.id   AF-A0A973XTI0-F1
#
_cell.length_a   1.000
_cell.length_b   1.000
_cell.length_c   1.000
_cell.angle_alpha   90.00
_cell.angle_beta   90.00
_cell.angle_gamma   90.00
#
_symmetry.space_group_name_H-M   'P 1'
#
loop_
_entity.id
_entity.type
_entity.pdbx_description
1 polymer ?
#
loop_
_entity_poly.entity_id
_entity_poly.type
_entity_poly.pdbx_seq_one_letter_code
_entity_poly.pdbx_strand_id
1 'polypeptide(L)' 'MSYDGLDSGDYVLPAPDPGRRVSLPLEPADRRRLDLHAALTTAGIAPLPGDLAAIEALCTLDDTTHAALQRWITRCL' A
#
# COMPACT_ATOMS: atom_id res chain seq x y z
N MET A 1 -19.13 -15.26 -39.75
CA MET A 1 -19.61 -14.43 -38.63
C MET A 1 -18.42 -13.60 -38.18
N SER A 2 -18.41 -12.31 -38.52
CA SER A 2 -17.31 -11.40 -38.19
C SER A 2 -17.65 -10.68 -36.89
N TYR A 3 -16.80 -10.83 -35.89
CA TYR A 3 -16.82 -10.01 -34.67
C TYR A 3 -16.07 -8.71 -34.98
N ASP A 4 -16.71 -7.85 -35.77
CA ASP A 4 -16.27 -6.47 -35.96
C ASP A 4 -16.68 -5.67 -34.71
N GLY A 5 -15.73 -4.96 -34.09
CA GLY A 5 -16.07 -3.85 -33.19
C GLY A 5 -15.99 -4.10 -31.68
N LEU A 6 -14.89 -4.63 -31.16
CA LEU A 6 -14.42 -4.20 -29.84
C LEU A 6 -13.02 -3.62 -30.01
N ASP A 7 -13.00 -2.38 -30.51
CA ASP A 7 -11.99 -1.38 -30.22
C ASP A 7 -11.68 -1.45 -28.72
N SER A 8 -10.67 -2.25 -28.36
CA SER A 8 -10.17 -2.37 -26.99
C SER A 8 -9.24 -1.20 -26.73
N GLY A 9 -9.74 0.00 -27.01
CA GLY A 9 -9.05 1.23 -26.68
C GLY A 9 -8.90 1.29 -25.17
N ASP A 10 -7.66 1.36 -24.71
CA ASP A 10 -7.31 1.61 -23.31
C ASP A 10 -8.08 2.83 -22.82
N TYR A 11 -9.22 2.61 -22.17
CA TYR A 11 -10.12 3.67 -21.76
C TYR A 11 -9.49 4.40 -20.58
N VAL A 12 -8.89 5.56 -20.83
CA VAL A 12 -8.27 6.37 -19.79
C VAL A 12 -9.35 6.85 -18.83
N LEU A 13 -9.36 6.29 -17.62
CA LEU A 13 -10.28 6.70 -16.57
C LEU A 13 -9.96 8.16 -16.17
N PRO A 14 -10.98 9.03 -16.07
CA PRO A 14 -10.77 10.38 -15.57
C PRO A 14 -10.25 10.33 -14.13
N ALA A 15 -9.39 11.30 -13.78
CA ALA A 15 -8.85 11.39 -12.43
C ALA A 15 -10.01 11.49 -11.41
N PRO A 16 -9.97 10.73 -10.30
CA PRO A 16 -11.04 10.73 -9.32
C PRO A 16 -11.19 12.11 -8.68
N ASP A 17 -12.44 12.58 -8.61
CA ASP A 17 -12.79 13.90 -8.07
C ASP A 17 -12.33 14.05 -6.60
N PRO A 18 -11.44 15.04 -6.29
CA PRO A 18 -11.00 15.27 -4.93
C PRO A 18 -12.15 15.64 -3.98
N GLY A 19 -13.22 16.27 -4.47
CA GLY A 19 -14.40 16.64 -3.67
C GLY A 19 -15.26 15.46 -3.23
N ARG A 20 -15.07 14.29 -3.85
CA ARG A 20 -15.74 13.02 -3.48
C ARG A 20 -14.87 12.13 -2.60
N ARG A 21 -13.66 12.57 -2.22
CA ARG A 21 -12.82 11.82 -1.29
C ARG A 21 -13.45 11.85 0.09
N VAL A 22 -13.74 10.66 0.62
CA VAL A 22 -14.20 10.54 1.99
C VAL A 22 -13.01 10.83 2.90
N SER A 23 -13.08 11.92 3.67
CA SER A 23 -12.12 12.22 4.72
C SER A 23 -12.33 11.28 5.90
N LEU A 24 -11.95 10.02 5.72
CA LEU A 24 -11.89 9.04 6.80
C LEU A 24 -10.57 9.23 7.56
N PRO A 25 -10.60 9.44 8.89
CA PRO A 25 -9.39 9.33 9.67
C PRO A 25 -8.86 7.91 9.52
N LEU A 26 -7.58 7.80 9.16
CA LEU A 26 -6.90 6.52 9.16
C LEU A 26 -6.70 6.11 10.61
N GLU A 27 -7.11 4.89 10.95
CA GLU A 27 -6.77 4.33 12.26
C GLU A 27 -5.24 4.26 12.37
N PRO A 28 -4.66 4.40 13.58
CA PRO A 28 -3.22 4.33 13.77
C PRO A 28 -2.59 3.05 13.19
N ALA A 29 -3.32 1.93 13.25
CA ALA A 29 -2.90 0.66 12.67
C ALA A 29 -2.82 0.69 11.13
N ASP A 30 -3.79 1.32 10.48
CA ASP A 30 -3.80 1.49 9.02
C ASP A 30 -2.66 2.39 8.56
N ARG A 31 -2.38 3.45 9.35
CA ARG A 31 -1.24 4.33 9.09
C ARG A 31 0.08 3.56 9.17
N ARG A 32 0.28 2.78 10.24
CA ARG A 32 1.46 1.92 10.41
C ARG A 32 1.61 0.94 9.25
N ARG A 33 0.51 0.32 8.80
CA ARG A 33 0.52 -0.59 7.64
C ARG A 33 1.00 0.11 6.38
N LEU A 34 0.49 1.30 6.08
CA LEU A 34 0.92 2.09 4.92
C LEU A 34 2.41 2.46 4.99
N ASP A 35 2.86 2.96 6.14
CA ASP A 35 4.26 3.36 6.32
C ASP A 35 5.23 2.17 6.20
N LEU A 36 4.83 0.98 6.66
CA LEU A 36 5.60 -0.26 6.50
C LEU A 36 5.66 -0.71 5.04
N HIS A 37 4.52 -0.75 4.34
CA HIS A 37 4.48 -1.10 2.92
C HIS A 37 5.32 -0.13 2.07
N ALA A 38 5.29 1.16 2.38
CA ALA A 38 6.10 2.16 1.70
C ALA A 38 7.61 1.92 1.91
N ALA A 39 8.02 1.60 3.14
CA ALA A 39 9.41 1.27 3.46
C ALA A 39 9.88 0.00 2.72
N LEU A 40 9.07 -1.06 2.71
CA LEU A 40 9.36 -2.30 1.98
C LEU A 40 9.47 -2.08 0.47
N THR A 41 8.55 -1.29 -0.10
CA THR A 41 8.57 -0.97 -1.54
C THR A 41 9.81 -0.16 -1.91
N THR A 42 10.17 0.84 -1.10
CA THR A 42 11.40 1.63 -1.29
C THR A 42 12.65 0.76 -1.19
N ALA A 43 12.61 -0.23 -0.30
CA ALA A 43 13.64 -1.23 -0.13
C ALA A 43 13.71 -2.28 -1.29
N GLY A 44 12.76 -2.25 -2.23
CA GLY A 44 12.66 -3.25 -3.30
C GLY A 44 12.17 -4.62 -2.82
N ILE A 45 11.62 -4.71 -1.62
CA ILE A 45 11.11 -5.94 -1.01
C ILE A 45 9.61 -6.01 -1.30
N ALA A 46 9.21 -6.82 -2.29
CA ALA A 46 7.80 -7.11 -2.54
C ALA A 46 7.31 -8.13 -1.50
N PRO A 47 6.38 -7.77 -0.59
CA PRO A 47 5.86 -8.71 0.39
C PRO A 47 5.07 -9.81 -0.33
N LEU A 48 5.40 -11.07 -0.04
CA LEU A 48 4.71 -12.22 -0.58
C LEU A 48 3.33 -12.37 0.09
N PRO A 49 2.37 -13.08 -0.51
CA PRO A 49 1.08 -13.36 0.13
C PRO A 49 1.23 -14.04 1.50
N GLY A 50 2.32 -14.78 1.73
CA GLY A 50 2.64 -15.40 3.02
C GLY A 50 3.09 -14.42 4.11
N ASP A 51 3.54 -13.22 3.73
CA ASP A 51 4.06 -12.20 4.67
C ASP A 51 2.95 -11.30 5.22
N LEU A 52 1.73 -11.38 4.66
CA LEU A 52 0.59 -10.55 5.09
C LEU A 52 0.25 -10.73 6.57
N ALA A 53 0.28 -11.96 7.08
CA ALA A 53 0.04 -12.23 8.50
C ALA A 53 1.14 -11.63 9.39
N ALA A 54 2.39 -11.64 8.93
CA ALA A 54 3.50 -11.01 9.64
C ALA A 54 3.35 -9.48 9.62
N ILE A 55 2.97 -8.89 8.49
CA ILE A 55 2.71 -7.45 8.35
C ILE A 55 1.58 -7.03 9.29
N GLU A 56 0.47 -7.78 9.34
CA GLU A 56 -0.64 -7.48 10.24
C GLU A 56 -0.21 -7.54 11.71
N ALA A 57 0.54 -8.57 12.10
CA ALA A 57 1.10 -8.67 13.45
C ALA A 57 2.00 -7.46 13.77
N LEU A 58 2.88 -7.06 12.85
CA LEU A 58 3.75 -5.89 13.03
C LEU A 58 2.95 -4.59 13.17
N CYS A 59 1.81 -4.45 12.49
CA CYS A 59 0.98 -3.24 12.56
C CYS A 59 0.21 -3.10 13.88
N THR A 60 0.08 -4.18 14.66
CA THR A 60 -0.50 -4.14 16.01
C THR A 60 0.50 -3.65 17.07
N LEU A 61 1.80 -3.60 16.73
CA LEU A 61 2.84 -3.09 17.62
C LEU A 61 2.70 -1.58 17.82
N ASP A 62 3.29 -1.09 18.92
CA ASP A 62 3.28 0.32 19.28
C ASP A 62 4.17 1.16 18.34
N ASP A 63 3.94 2.47 18.34
CA ASP A 63 4.60 3.41 17.42
C ASP A 63 6.13 3.44 17.59
N THR A 64 6.64 3.20 18.80
CA THR A 64 8.10 3.16 19.07
C THR A 64 8.74 1.99 18.34
N THR A 65 8.12 0.81 18.45
CA THR A 65 8.58 -0.40 17.78
C THR A 65 8.49 -0.25 16.26
N HIS A 66 7.42 0.36 15.76
CA HIS A 66 7.24 0.60 14.33
C HIS A 66 8.29 1.55 13.75
N ALA A 67 8.61 2.64 14.47
CA ALA A 67 9.66 3.59 14.08
C ALA A 67 11.06 2.95 14.06
N ALA A 68 11.36 2.08 15.03
CA ALA A 68 12.61 1.34 15.06
C ALA A 68 12.74 0.38 13.86
N LEU A 69 11.67 -0.34 13.54
CA LEU A 69 11.59 -1.25 12.39
C LEU A 69 11.78 -0.50 11.07
N GLN A 70 11.09 0.62 10.88
CA GLN A 70 11.23 1.45 9.67
C GLN A 70 12.67 1.98 9.52
N ARG A 71 13.31 2.37 10.63
CA ARG A 71 14.72 2.79 10.64
C ARG A 71 15.64 1.66 10.21
N TRP A 72 15.40 0.42 10.65
CA TRP A 72 16.22 -0.72 10.25
C TRP A 72 16.09 -1.03 8.76
N ILE A 73 14.85 -1.08 8.25
CA ILE A 73 14.58 -1.35 6.83
C ILE A 73 15.23 -0.29 5.94
N THR A 74 15.12 0.99 6.32
CA THR A 74 15.66 2.11 5.54
C THR A 74 17.18 2.25 5.65
N ARG A 75 17.81 1.74 6.72
CA ARG A 75 19.25 1.90 6.97
C ARG A 75 20.09 0.71 6.50
N CYS A 76 19.49 -0.46 6.29
CA CYS A 76 20.20 -1.66 5.86
C CYS A 76 20.39 -1.75 4.34
N LEU A 77 19.87 -0.81 3.55
CA LEU A 77 20.00 -0.75 2.10
C LEU A 77 20.80 0.46 1.64
#